data_AF-A0AAV9BFJ9-F1
#
_entry.id   AF-A0AAV9BFJ9-F1
#
_cell.length_a   1.000
_cell.length_b   1.000
_cell.length_c   1.000
_cell.angle_alpha   90.00
_cell.angle_beta   90.00
_cell.angle_gamma   90.00
#
_symmetry.space_group_name_H-M   'P 1'
#
loop_
_entity.id
_entity.type
_entity.pdbx_description
1 polymer ?
#
loop_
_entity_poly.entity_id
_entity_poly.type
_entity_poly.pdbx_seq_one_letter_code
_entity_poly.pdbx_strand_id
1 'polypeptide(L)'
;MEGKIEEERLFGGVVFFPKTLLPSNAGEDLAIAVVRERNRLSEALKEHGVILFRGFDVGSAEDFSRVVEAFRWDEMGYVGTTTLVKMANLVFSANENPLDRSINFHHEMALVTSFGDGSEIPREAMDAYKGILEENCVDLKWKKGDVLLVDNLSVQQARRPGKPPWAIYVSMCI
;
A
#
# COMPACT_ATOMS: atom_id res chain seq x y z
N MET A 1 11.98 13.59 7.06
CA MET A 1 11.59 14.91 6.50
C MET A 1 10.46 14.73 5.49
N GLU A 2 9.68 15.78 5.21
CA GLU A 2 8.68 15.72 4.13
C GLU A 2 9.36 15.71 2.76
N GLY A 3 8.85 14.89 1.86
CA GLY A 3 9.32 14.80 0.48
C GLY A 3 8.18 14.92 -0.51
N LYS A 4 8.54 14.80 -1.78
CA LYS A 4 7.63 14.86 -2.92
C LYS A 4 8.06 13.85 -3.98
N ILE A 5 7.09 13.23 -4.63
CA ILE A 5 7.31 12.39 -5.81
C ILE A 5 6.60 13.01 -7.02
N GLU A 6 6.94 12.56 -8.23
CA GLU A 6 6.35 13.12 -9.46
C GLU A 6 4.85 12.73 -9.57
N GLU A 7 4.53 11.53 -9.09
CA GLU A 7 3.23 10.90 -9.23
C GLU A 7 2.22 11.36 -8.18
N GLU A 8 2.66 12.12 -7.17
CA GLU A 8 1.79 12.56 -6.08
C GLU A 8 0.67 13.47 -6.60
N ARG A 9 -0.48 13.41 -5.92
CA ARG A 9 -1.63 14.24 -6.24
C ARG A 9 -2.15 14.96 -5.03
N LEU A 10 -2.75 16.13 -5.28
CA LEU A 10 -3.42 16.93 -4.26
C LEU A 10 -4.93 16.78 -4.42
N PHE A 11 -5.58 16.19 -3.41
CA PHE A 11 -7.02 16.02 -3.36
C PHE A 11 -7.66 17.09 -2.48
N GLY A 12 -8.77 17.67 -2.95
CA GLY A 12 -9.51 18.72 -2.24
C GLY A 12 -8.71 20.00 -1.95
N GLY A 13 -7.53 20.17 -2.57
CA GLY A 13 -6.61 21.28 -2.29
C GLY A 13 -5.83 21.16 -0.97
N VAL A 14 -5.99 20.06 -0.24
CA VAL A 14 -5.46 19.94 1.15
C VAL A 14 -4.73 18.62 1.43
N VAL A 15 -5.11 17.50 0.80
CA VAL A 15 -4.52 16.18 1.09
C VAL A 15 -3.59 15.75 -0.03
N PHE A 16 -2.30 15.59 0.28
CA PHE A 16 -1.35 14.94 -0.61
C PHE A 16 -1.50 13.43 -0.53
N PHE A 17 -1.52 12.77 -1.69
CA PHE A 17 -1.63 11.33 -1.81
C PHE A 17 -0.59 10.80 -2.82
N PRO A 18 0.32 9.92 -2.40
CA PRO A 18 0.63 9.59 -1.01
C PRO A 18 1.33 10.76 -0.29
N LYS A 19 1.27 10.79 1.04
CA LYS A 19 2.21 11.63 1.82
C LYS A 19 3.59 10.99 1.74
N THR A 20 4.58 11.73 1.23
CA THR A 20 5.95 11.20 1.10
C THR A 20 6.83 11.66 2.26
N LEU A 21 7.51 10.71 2.91
CA LEU A 21 8.51 10.92 3.94
C LEU A 21 9.87 10.39 3.47
N LEU A 22 10.90 11.21 3.64
CA LEU A 22 12.30 10.92 3.31
C LEU A 22 13.13 10.80 4.60
N PRO A 23 14.26 10.08 4.58
CA PRO A 23 15.17 10.07 5.70
C PRO A 23 15.74 11.48 5.94
N SER A 24 16.02 11.79 7.19
CA SER A 24 16.65 13.02 7.63
C SER A 24 18.16 13.02 7.36
N ASN A 25 18.77 11.84 7.34
CA ASN A 25 20.19 11.62 7.06
C ASN A 25 20.37 10.40 6.16
N ALA A 26 21.47 10.33 5.41
CA ALA A 26 21.80 9.15 4.60
C ALA A 26 21.91 7.89 5.48
N GLY A 27 21.24 6.82 5.06
CA GLY A 27 21.23 5.54 5.79
C GLY A 27 20.37 5.55 7.07
N GLU A 28 19.42 6.48 7.22
CA GLU A 28 18.50 6.43 8.36
C GLU A 28 17.69 5.11 8.34
N ASP A 29 17.69 4.43 9.49
CA ASP A 29 16.91 3.22 9.72
C ASP A 29 15.43 3.57 9.95
N LEU A 30 14.56 3.07 9.07
CA LEU A 30 13.13 3.37 9.14
C LEU A 30 12.47 2.83 10.41
N ALA A 31 12.88 1.66 10.92
CA ALA A 31 12.29 1.09 12.13
C ALA A 31 12.56 1.98 13.34
N ILE A 32 13.77 2.54 13.45
CA ILE A 32 14.11 3.52 14.51
C ILE A 32 13.27 4.79 14.35
N ALA A 33 13.13 5.30 13.14
CA ALA A 33 12.32 6.48 12.86
C ALA A 33 10.83 6.25 13.21
N VAL A 34 10.27 5.08 12.90
CA VAL A 34 8.90 4.69 13.25
C VAL A 34 8.71 4.63 14.76
N VAL A 35 9.65 4.06 15.53
CA VAL A 35 9.56 4.05 17.00
C VAL A 35 9.49 5.47 17.57
N ARG A 36 10.27 6.40 17.01
CA ARG A 36 10.31 7.80 17.47
C ARG A 36 9.03 8.58 17.11
N GLU A 37 8.47 8.35 15.92
CA GLU A 37 7.40 9.18 15.36
C GLU A 37 6.03 8.47 15.31
N ARG A 38 5.87 7.32 15.97
CA ARG A 38 4.69 6.43 15.80
C ARG A 38 3.35 7.16 15.83
N ASN A 39 3.10 7.96 16.88
CA ASN A 39 1.83 8.69 17.02
C ASN A 39 1.61 9.67 15.86
N ARG A 40 2.66 10.38 15.43
CA ARG A 40 2.58 11.30 14.30
C ARG A 40 2.31 10.56 12.99
N LEU A 41 2.92 9.39 12.80
CA LEU A 41 2.67 8.54 11.62
C LEU A 41 1.24 8.00 11.62
N SER A 42 0.68 7.63 12.77
CA SER A 42 -0.71 7.20 12.88
C SER A 42 -1.70 8.32 12.55
N GLU A 43 -1.45 9.55 13.02
CA GLU A 43 -2.30 10.70 12.66
C GLU A 43 -2.15 11.07 11.18
N ALA A 44 -0.93 11.07 10.65
CA ALA A 44 -0.71 11.30 9.22
C ALA A 44 -1.36 10.21 8.36
N LEU A 45 -1.41 8.96 8.83
CA LEU A 45 -2.07 7.88 8.10
C LEU A 45 -3.58 8.11 8.04
N LYS A 46 -4.21 8.54 9.14
CA LYS A 46 -5.64 8.89 9.17
C LYS A 46 -5.97 10.06 8.24
N GLU A 47 -5.07 11.03 8.13
CA GLU A 47 -5.26 12.22 7.28
C GLU A 47 -5.07 11.92 5.79
N HIS A 48 -4.04 11.14 5.45
CA HIS A 48 -3.62 10.95 4.07
C HIS A 48 -4.04 9.62 3.46
N GLY A 49 -4.45 8.64 4.27
CA GLY A 49 -4.74 7.26 3.87
C GLY A 49 -3.51 6.45 3.46
N VAL A 50 -2.49 7.09 2.87
CA VAL A 50 -1.24 6.45 2.46
C VAL A 50 -0.02 7.29 2.80
N ILE A 51 1.00 6.65 3.38
CA ILE A 51 2.33 7.21 3.58
C ILE A 51 3.36 6.39 2.80
N LEU A 52 4.14 7.08 1.96
CA LEU A 52 5.31 6.53 1.29
C LEU A 52 6.57 6.91 2.06
N PHE A 53 7.33 5.91 2.52
CA PHE A 53 8.68 6.08 3.01
C PHE A 53 9.66 5.76 1.88
N ARG A 54 10.48 6.72 1.48
CA ARG A 54 11.41 6.58 0.34
C ARG A 54 12.83 6.99 0.71
N GLY A 55 13.80 6.16 0.33
CA GLY A 55 15.23 6.41 0.54
C GLY A 55 15.78 5.96 1.89
N PHE A 56 14.97 5.28 2.72
CA PHE A 56 15.43 4.63 3.96
C PHE A 56 16.20 3.33 3.67
N ASP A 57 16.97 2.87 4.65
CA ASP A 57 17.74 1.62 4.55
C ASP A 57 16.86 0.38 4.79
N VAL A 58 16.03 0.04 3.80
CA VAL A 58 15.17 -1.16 3.81
C VAL A 58 15.50 -2.00 2.57
N GLY A 59 16.35 -3.02 2.73
CA GLY A 59 16.88 -3.80 1.61
C GLY A 59 16.35 -5.22 1.49
N SER A 60 15.73 -5.73 2.55
CA SER A 60 15.38 -7.15 2.75
C SER A 60 14.01 -7.34 3.43
N ALA A 61 13.53 -8.59 3.48
CA ALA A 61 12.30 -8.93 4.19
C ALA A 61 12.47 -8.77 5.71
N GLU A 62 13.67 -9.00 6.24
CA GLU A 62 14.03 -8.82 7.63
C GLU A 62 14.04 -7.34 8.03
N ASP A 63 14.56 -6.46 7.15
CA ASP A 63 14.47 -5.01 7.37
C ASP A 63 13.01 -4.55 7.41
N PHE A 64 12.19 -5.06 6.50
CA PHE A 64 10.76 -4.75 6.49
C PHE A 64 10.04 -5.30 7.74
N SER A 65 10.38 -6.50 8.21
CA SER A 65 9.88 -7.06 9.48
C SER A 65 10.16 -6.10 10.65
N ARG A 66 11.39 -5.57 10.74
CA ARG A 66 11.76 -4.61 11.79
C ARG A 66 10.89 -3.35 11.75
N VAL A 67 10.54 -2.87 10.55
CA VAL A 67 9.65 -1.72 10.36
C VAL A 67 8.23 -2.06 10.82
N VAL A 68 7.70 -3.23 10.45
CA VAL A 68 6.36 -3.69 10.89
C VAL A 68 6.30 -3.78 12.42
N GLU A 69 7.28 -4.43 13.04
CA GLU A 69 7.36 -4.59 14.50
C GLU A 69 7.51 -3.25 15.23
N ALA A 70 8.12 -2.25 14.60
CA ALA A 70 8.27 -0.92 15.15
C ALA A 70 6.93 -0.18 15.33
N PHE A 71 5.88 -0.52 14.55
CA PHE A 71 4.53 0.02 14.73
C PHE A 71 3.82 -0.56 15.95
N ARG A 72 4.16 -1.78 16.39
CA ARG A 72 3.52 -2.46 17.54
C ARG A 72 2.01 -2.66 17.36
N TRP A 73 1.57 -2.85 16.12
CA TRP A 73 0.23 -3.31 15.81
C TRP A 73 0.18 -4.83 15.82
N ASP A 74 -0.99 -5.37 16.12
CA ASP A 74 -1.18 -6.82 16.16
C ASP A 74 -1.27 -7.36 14.73
N GLU A 75 -0.76 -8.57 14.51
CA GLU A 75 -0.87 -9.22 13.19
C GLU A 75 -2.34 -9.50 12.88
N MET A 76 -2.78 -9.04 11.72
CA MET A 76 -4.04 -9.47 11.14
C MET A 76 -3.77 -10.68 10.26
N GLY A 77 -4.35 -11.83 10.62
CA GLY A 77 -4.23 -13.04 9.79
C GLY A 77 -4.82 -12.82 8.40
N TYR A 78 -4.15 -13.35 7.36
CA TYR A 78 -4.67 -13.30 6.00
C TYR A 78 -5.91 -14.18 5.84
N VAL A 79 -7.03 -13.58 5.45
CA VAL A 79 -8.22 -14.30 5.02
C VAL A 79 -8.51 -13.93 3.57
N GLY A 80 -7.93 -14.68 2.64
CA GLY A 80 -8.15 -14.47 1.21
C GLY A 80 -7.93 -15.72 0.38
N THR A 81 -8.05 -15.58 -0.94
CA THR A 81 -8.03 -16.71 -1.89
C THR A 81 -6.63 -17.04 -2.41
N THR A 82 -5.61 -16.27 -2.04
CA THR A 82 -4.23 -16.43 -2.53
C THR A 82 -3.33 -17.06 -1.48
N THR A 83 -2.44 -17.95 -1.90
CA THR A 83 -1.38 -18.48 -1.01
C THR A 83 -0.26 -17.46 -0.92
N LEU A 84 -0.01 -16.92 0.28
CA LEU A 84 1.14 -16.06 0.54
C LEU A 84 2.33 -16.89 1.03
N VAL A 85 3.53 -16.58 0.56
CA VAL A 85 4.77 -17.23 1.03
C VAL A 85 5.35 -16.40 2.17
N LYS A 86 5.60 -17.00 3.33
CA LYS A 86 6.26 -16.30 4.45
C LYS A 86 7.72 -16.02 4.10
N MET A 87 8.09 -14.75 4.10
CA MET A 87 9.45 -14.28 3.74
C MET A 87 10.28 -13.96 4.97
N ALA A 88 9.66 -13.39 6.01
CA ALA A 88 10.27 -13.13 7.31
C ALA A 88 9.17 -13.14 8.40
N ASN A 89 9.51 -12.71 9.62
CA ASN A 89 8.50 -12.56 10.67
C ASN A 89 7.48 -11.48 10.26
N LEU A 90 6.18 -11.76 10.40
CA LEU A 90 5.07 -10.88 9.99
C LEU A 90 5.07 -10.41 8.52
N VAL A 91 5.94 -10.97 7.67
CA VAL A 91 6.16 -10.51 6.29
C VAL A 91 5.96 -11.65 5.32
N PHE A 92 5.15 -11.39 4.31
CA PHE A 92 4.75 -12.37 3.29
C PHE A 92 4.97 -11.82 1.89
N SER A 93 4.99 -12.69 0.87
CA SER A 93 4.92 -12.25 -0.52
C SER A 93 3.58 -11.59 -0.81
N ALA A 94 3.56 -10.49 -1.56
CA ALA A 94 2.33 -9.75 -1.82
C ALA A 94 1.41 -10.45 -2.84
N ASN A 95 1.98 -11.18 -3.80
CA ASN A 95 1.22 -11.94 -4.78
C ASN A 95 2.12 -12.91 -5.60
N GLU A 96 1.63 -14.12 -5.86
CA GLU A 96 2.24 -15.10 -6.77
C GLU A 96 1.56 -15.19 -8.14
N ASN A 97 0.59 -14.30 -8.42
CA ASN A 97 -0.09 -14.25 -9.72
C ASN A 97 0.88 -13.86 -10.85
N PRO A 98 0.61 -14.30 -12.09
CA PRO A 98 1.38 -13.92 -13.27
C PRO A 98 1.58 -12.40 -13.41
N LEU A 99 2.81 -11.99 -13.67
CA LEU A 99 3.20 -10.59 -13.74
C LEU A 99 2.56 -9.83 -14.91
N ASP A 100 2.18 -10.52 -15.97
CA ASP A 100 1.57 -10.00 -17.20
C ASP A 100 0.11 -9.57 -17.03
N ARG A 101 -0.53 -9.92 -15.90
CA ARG A 101 -1.93 -9.57 -15.62
C ARG A 101 -2.03 -8.38 -14.68
N SER A 102 -3.09 -7.59 -14.85
CA SER A 102 -3.46 -6.58 -13.86
C SER A 102 -4.20 -7.21 -12.69
N ILE A 103 -4.11 -6.57 -11.54
CA ILE A 103 -5.07 -6.76 -10.44
C ILE A 103 -5.94 -5.51 -10.45
N ASN A 104 -7.26 -5.69 -10.55
CA ASN A 104 -8.21 -4.58 -10.51
C ASN A 104 -8.17 -3.89 -9.15
N PHE A 105 -8.65 -2.66 -9.08
CA PHE A 105 -8.84 -1.97 -7.81
C PHE A 105 -9.73 -2.78 -6.87
N HIS A 106 -9.28 -2.91 -5.63
CA HIS A 106 -9.97 -3.65 -4.58
C HIS A 106 -9.62 -3.07 -3.21
N HIS A 107 -10.57 -3.18 -2.28
CA HIS A 107 -10.28 -3.34 -0.85
C HIS A 107 -10.19 -4.84 -0.55
N GLU A 108 -9.59 -5.25 0.58
CA GLU A 108 -9.28 -6.65 0.93
C GLU A 108 -10.38 -7.69 0.64
N MET A 109 -11.67 -7.30 0.55
CA MET A 109 -12.78 -8.21 0.30
C MET A 109 -13.85 -7.74 -0.72
N ALA A 110 -13.61 -6.65 -1.46
CA ALA A 110 -14.64 -6.08 -2.34
C ALA A 110 -14.41 -6.41 -3.83
N LEU A 111 -14.88 -7.58 -4.27
CA LEU A 111 -14.92 -7.98 -5.69
C LEU A 111 -16.36 -8.27 -6.17
N VAL A 112 -17.36 -7.71 -5.49
CA VAL A 112 -18.77 -8.00 -5.78
C VAL A 112 -19.22 -7.23 -7.01
N THR A 113 -19.80 -7.96 -7.98
CA THR A 113 -20.33 -7.40 -9.25
C THR A 113 -21.86 -7.45 -9.34
N SER A 114 -22.50 -7.84 -8.24
CA SER A 114 -23.96 -7.92 -8.08
C SER A 114 -24.40 -7.11 -6.87
N PHE A 115 -25.66 -6.70 -6.85
CA PHE A 115 -26.31 -6.15 -5.67
C PHE A 115 -26.53 -7.23 -4.59
N GLY A 116 -26.91 -6.80 -3.39
CA GLY A 116 -27.19 -7.70 -2.26
C GLY A 116 -28.38 -8.63 -2.48
N ASP A 117 -29.23 -8.34 -3.47
CA ASP A 117 -30.34 -9.20 -3.90
C ASP A 117 -29.93 -10.18 -5.03
N GLY A 118 -28.67 -10.15 -5.47
CA GLY A 118 -28.12 -11.00 -6.53
C GLY A 118 -28.33 -10.47 -7.95
N SER A 119 -29.04 -9.36 -8.14
CA SER A 119 -29.14 -8.73 -9.46
C SER A 119 -27.79 -8.14 -9.90
N GLU A 120 -27.50 -8.13 -11.20
CA GLU A 120 -26.24 -7.61 -11.71
C GLU A 120 -26.15 -6.08 -11.55
N ILE A 121 -24.96 -5.58 -11.21
CA ILE A 121 -24.72 -4.13 -11.26
C ILE A 121 -24.68 -3.69 -12.73
N PRO A 122 -25.41 -2.63 -13.13
CA PRO A 122 -25.41 -2.15 -14.51
C PRO A 122 -23.99 -1.90 -15.02
N ARG A 123 -23.71 -2.36 -16.24
CA ARG A 123 -22.41 -2.20 -16.88
C ARG A 123 -21.94 -0.75 -16.90
N GLU A 124 -22.84 0.17 -17.24
CA GLU A 124 -22.56 1.60 -17.29
C GLU A 124 -22.08 2.16 -15.94
N ALA A 125 -22.67 1.68 -14.83
CA ALA A 125 -22.24 2.06 -13.49
C ALA A 125 -20.84 1.50 -13.16
N MET A 126 -20.57 0.25 -13.52
CA MET A 126 -19.25 -0.36 -13.35
C MET A 126 -18.16 0.30 -14.19
N ASP A 127 -18.49 0.71 -15.42
CA ASP A 127 -17.56 1.38 -16.31
C ASP A 127 -17.29 2.82 -15.84
N ALA A 128 -18.32 3.54 -15.38
CA ALA A 128 -18.14 4.85 -14.74
C ALA A 128 -17.29 4.75 -13.46
N TYR A 129 -17.55 3.75 -12.62
CA TYR A 129 -16.75 3.46 -11.42
C TYR A 129 -15.27 3.26 -11.77
N LYS A 130 -14.96 2.39 -12.74
CA LYS A 130 -13.57 2.17 -13.19
C LYS A 130 -12.93 3.44 -13.75
N GLY A 131 -13.68 4.23 -14.52
CA GLY A 131 -13.22 5.50 -15.05
C GLY A 131 -12.80 6.47 -13.96
N ILE A 132 -13.61 6.61 -12.91
CA ILE A 132 -13.30 7.45 -11.74
C ILE A 132 -12.03 6.94 -11.04
N LEU A 133 -11.89 5.63 -10.83
CA LEU A 133 -10.70 5.08 -10.19
C LEU A 133 -9.43 5.32 -11.01
N GLU A 134 -9.48 5.07 -12.31
CA GLU A 134 -8.36 5.33 -13.22
C GLU A 134 -7.98 6.82 -13.26
N GLU A 135 -8.98 7.70 -13.31
CA GLU A 135 -8.78 9.15 -13.29
C GLU A 135 -8.16 9.62 -11.97
N ASN A 136 -8.49 9.00 -10.84
CA ASN A 136 -8.08 9.44 -9.51
C ASN A 136 -6.90 8.63 -8.92
N CYS A 137 -6.42 7.58 -9.57
CA CYS A 137 -5.33 6.77 -9.03
C CYS A 137 -3.96 7.48 -9.10
N VAL A 138 -3.08 7.10 -8.19
CA VAL A 138 -1.66 7.43 -8.26
C VAL A 138 -0.89 6.17 -8.65
N ASP A 139 -0.34 6.18 -9.86
CA ASP A 139 0.48 5.09 -10.40
C ASP A 139 1.93 5.22 -9.90
N LEU A 140 2.13 4.80 -8.65
CA LEU A 140 3.41 4.88 -7.94
C LEU A 140 4.50 4.07 -8.65
N LYS A 141 5.60 4.74 -9.06
CA LYS A 141 6.79 4.04 -9.55
C LYS A 141 7.68 3.64 -8.39
N TRP A 142 7.62 2.35 -8.07
CA TRP A 142 8.41 1.72 -7.01
C TRP A 142 9.91 1.87 -7.22
N LYS A 143 10.62 2.15 -6.13
CA LYS A 143 12.08 2.05 -6.00
C LYS A 143 12.40 1.01 -4.93
N LYS A 144 13.56 0.35 -5.07
CA LYS A 144 14.02 -0.59 -4.03
C LYS A 144 14.13 0.15 -2.69
N GLY A 145 13.54 -0.45 -1.66
CA GLY A 145 13.51 0.09 -0.30
C GLY A 145 12.41 1.12 -0.02
N ASP A 146 11.53 1.38 -0.98
CA ASP A 146 10.27 2.05 -0.68
C ASP A 146 9.43 1.16 0.26
N VAL A 147 8.83 1.78 1.27
CA VAL A 147 7.83 1.16 2.14
C VAL A 147 6.56 1.99 2.04
N LEU A 148 5.43 1.33 1.81
CA LEU A 148 4.11 1.97 1.76
C LEU A 148 3.31 1.54 2.98
N LEU A 149 2.82 2.50 3.74
CA LEU A 149 1.86 2.29 4.82
C LEU A 149 0.49 2.74 4.33
N VAL A 150 -0.49 1.83 4.39
CA VAL A 150 -1.81 2.00 3.79
C VAL A 150 -2.88 1.79 4.86
N ASP A 151 -3.80 2.74 4.99
CA ASP A 151 -5.06 2.53 5.68
C ASP A 151 -6.01 1.78 4.74
N ASN A 152 -6.12 0.48 4.98
CA ASN A 152 -6.88 -0.44 4.14
C ASN A 152 -8.40 -0.16 4.14
N LEU A 153 -8.91 0.64 5.10
CA LEU A 153 -10.32 1.03 5.15
C LEU A 153 -10.64 2.21 4.24
N SER A 154 -9.69 3.13 4.03
CA SER A 154 -9.91 4.35 3.24
C SER A 154 -9.33 4.30 1.83
N VAL A 155 -8.47 3.31 1.53
CA VAL A 155 -7.70 3.25 0.28
C VAL A 155 -7.95 1.96 -0.48
N GLN A 156 -8.22 2.09 -1.78
CA GLN A 156 -8.18 0.97 -2.73
C GLN A 156 -6.80 0.84 -3.34
N GLN A 157 -6.40 -0.40 -3.61
CA GLN A 157 -5.15 -0.70 -4.29
C GLN A 157 -5.37 -1.58 -5.52
N ALA A 158 -4.46 -1.48 -6.47
CA ALA A 158 -4.45 -2.21 -7.73
C ALA A 158 -3.01 -2.52 -8.14
N ARG A 159 -2.86 -3.33 -9.18
CA ARG A 159 -1.55 -3.63 -9.77
C ARG A 159 -1.60 -3.55 -11.28
N ARG A 160 -0.68 -2.78 -11.87
CA ARG A 160 -0.40 -2.80 -13.31
C ARG A 160 0.44 -4.02 -13.69
N PRO A 161 0.37 -4.52 -14.94
CA PRO A 161 1.30 -5.53 -15.41
C PRO A 161 2.76 -5.12 -15.18
N GLY A 162 3.58 -6.07 -14.73
CA GLY A 162 4.98 -5.86 -14.36
C GLY A 162 5.93 -6.74 -15.17
N LYS A 163 7.24 -6.53 -14.98
CA LYS A 163 8.29 -7.38 -15.55
C LYS A 163 9.18 -7.91 -14.43
N PRO A 164 9.63 -9.18 -14.50
CA PRO A 164 10.58 -9.71 -13.53
C PRO A 164 11.98 -9.09 -13.70
N PRO A 165 12.83 -9.11 -12.65
CA PRO A 165 12.52 -9.57 -11.29
C PRO A 165 11.64 -8.54 -10.56
N TRP A 166 10.62 -9.03 -9.87
CA TRP A 166 9.71 -8.21 -9.06
C TRP A 166 9.44 -8.94 -7.76
N ALA A 167 9.71 -8.26 -6.64
CA ALA A 167 9.44 -8.77 -5.31
C ALA A 167 8.82 -7.62 -4.51
N ILE A 168 7.55 -7.79 -4.15
CA ILE A 168 6.86 -6.94 -3.18
C ILE A 168 6.48 -7.83 -2.01
N TYR A 169 6.75 -7.31 -0.81
CA TYR A 169 6.36 -7.95 0.43
C TYR A 169 5.22 -7.16 1.07
N VAL A 170 4.42 -7.86 1.87
CA VAL A 170 3.26 -7.31 2.55
C VAL A 170 3.21 -7.79 3.99
N SER A 171 2.63 -6.96 4.84
CA SER A 171 2.21 -7.28 6.20
C SER A 171 0.85 -6.63 6.43
N MET A 172 -0.01 -7.27 7.23
CA MET A 172 -1.32 -6.75 7.59
C MET A 172 -1.42 -6.70 9.10
N CYS A 173 -1.93 -5.58 9.61
CA CYS A 173 -1.97 -5.32 11.03
C CYS A 173 -3.30 -4.68 11.44
N ILE A 174 -3.67 -4.80 12.71
CA ILE A 174 -4.85 -4.18 13.34
C ILE A 174 -4.48 -3.37 14.59
#